data_AF-A0A3D5IFL1-F1
#
_entry.id   AF-A0A3D5IFL1-F1
#
_cell.length_a   1.000
_cell.length_b   1.000
_cell.length_c   1.000
_cell.angle_alpha   90.00
_cell.angle_beta   90.00
_cell.angle_gamma   90.00
#
_symmetry.space_group_name_H-M   'P 1'
#
loop_
_entity.id
_entity.type
_entity.pdbx_description
1 polymer ?
#
loop_
_entity_poly.entity_id
_entity_poly.type
_entity_poly.pdbx_seq_one_letter_code
_entity_poly.pdbx_strand_id
1 'polypeptide(L)'
;MLKDILTLMLAIVLSFATGGSVQDEKMNDSVFQMETIHSFDGRLRVEIDATEMMIRLDITDEERGELLYSFSPVRRLDFWGICFEADNYNLWVKSGDVGILCYEYDGETWQYNPDAVMPDYIEQESWHEKNTSAPEAQRG
;
A
#
# COMPACT_ATOMS: atom_id res chain seq x y z
N MET A 1 34.45 9.22 35.42
CA MET A 1 34.60 8.03 34.57
C MET A 1 33.34 7.15 34.56
N LEU A 2 32.90 6.56 35.69
CA LEU A 2 31.66 5.74 35.72
C LEU A 2 30.37 6.58 35.54
N LYS A 3 30.36 7.80 36.09
CA LYS A 3 29.23 8.75 36.00
C LYS A 3 28.97 9.24 34.57
N ASP A 4 30.03 9.34 33.77
CA ASP A 4 29.98 9.83 32.39
C ASP A 4 29.41 8.76 31.44
N ILE A 5 29.73 7.48 31.69
CA ILE A 5 29.18 6.33 30.94
C ILE A 5 27.68 6.12 31.24
N LEU A 6 27.27 6.25 32.50
CA LEU A 6 25.86 6.16 32.90
C LEU A 6 25.00 7.29 32.29
N THR A 7 25.57 8.49 32.15
CA THR A 7 24.88 9.63 31.54
C THR A 7 24.70 9.43 30.03
N LEU A 8 25.69 8.85 29.35
CA LEU A 8 25.62 8.53 27.92
C LEU A 8 24.59 7.43 27.62
N MET A 9 24.54 6.39 28.45
CA MET A 9 23.55 5.30 28.31
C MET A 9 22.11 5.80 28.54
N LEU A 10 21.89 6.70 29.51
CA LEU A 10 20.56 7.28 29.76
C LEU A 10 20.10 8.19 28.61
N ALA A 11 21.01 8.94 28.00
CA ALA A 11 20.70 9.77 26.83
C ALA A 11 20.32 8.93 25.59
N ILE A 12 20.98 7.79 25.37
CA ILE A 12 20.65 6.88 24.27
C ILE A 12 19.26 6.27 24.46
N VAL A 13 18.91 5.83 25.68
CA VAL A 13 17.57 5.26 25.97
C VAL A 13 16.46 6.32 25.84
N LEU A 14 16.71 7.58 26.22
CA LEU A 14 15.76 8.68 26.04
C LEU A 14 15.60 9.13 24.58
N SER A 15 16.57 8.82 23.71
CA SER A 15 16.51 9.15 22.27
C SER A 15 15.54 8.25 21.49
N PHE A 16 15.16 7.10 22.04
CA PHE A 16 14.19 6.18 21.43
C PHE A 16 12.76 6.37 21.96
N ALA A 17 12.54 7.30 22.90
CA ALA A 17 11.23 7.59 23.47
C ALA A 17 10.50 8.76 22.77
N THR A 18 11.05 9.31 21.69
CA THR A 18 10.24 10.02 20.70
C THR A 18 9.73 8.99 19.71
N GLY A 19 8.85 8.10 20.19
CA GLY A 19 7.90 7.44 19.32
C GLY A 19 7.11 8.55 18.68
N GLY A 20 7.52 8.93 17.46
CA GLY A 20 6.72 9.76 16.61
C GLY A 20 5.33 9.14 16.61
N SER A 21 4.33 9.96 16.88
CA SER A 21 2.95 9.60 16.63
C SER A 21 2.91 9.15 15.17
N VAL A 22 2.97 7.83 14.94
CA VAL A 22 2.40 7.22 13.75
C VAL A 22 0.95 7.67 13.86
N GLN A 23 0.62 8.74 13.15
CA GLN A 23 -0.77 9.02 12.87
C GLN A 23 -1.23 7.70 12.27
N ASP A 24 -2.14 7.03 12.96
CA ASP A 24 -2.84 5.87 12.47
C ASP A 24 -3.66 6.39 11.29
N GLU A 25 -2.97 6.60 10.16
CA GLU A 25 -3.57 6.89 8.88
C GLU A 25 -4.38 5.63 8.61
N LYS A 26 -5.68 5.76 8.84
CA LYS A 26 -6.63 4.67 8.68
C LYS A 26 -6.31 3.98 7.37
N MET A 27 -5.75 2.78 7.50
CA MET A 27 -5.19 2.05 6.40
C MET A 27 -6.28 1.86 5.35
N ASN A 28 -6.13 2.51 4.20
CA ASN A 28 -7.20 2.54 3.21
C ASN A 28 -7.09 1.32 2.27
N ASP A 29 -7.16 0.14 2.88
CA ASP A 29 -7.30 -1.16 2.22
C ASP A 29 -8.56 -1.23 1.33
N SER A 30 -9.51 -0.34 1.57
CA SER A 30 -10.82 -0.33 0.93
C SER A 30 -10.91 0.62 -0.28
N VAL A 31 -9.82 1.30 -0.68
CA VAL A 31 -9.84 2.29 -1.78
C VAL A 31 -8.62 2.12 -2.67
N PHE A 32 -8.82 2.21 -3.98
CA PHE A 32 -7.74 2.17 -4.97
C PHE A 32 -6.80 3.36 -4.83
N GLN A 33 -5.50 3.08 -4.67
CA GLN A 33 -4.42 4.04 -4.49
C GLN A 33 -3.43 3.99 -5.67
N MET A 34 -2.94 5.16 -6.08
CA MET A 34 -1.90 5.29 -7.10
C MET A 34 -0.49 5.44 -6.50
N GLU A 35 -0.39 5.28 -5.19
CA GLU A 35 0.82 5.40 -4.40
C GLU A 35 1.14 4.06 -3.73
N THR A 36 2.28 3.99 -3.04
CA THR A 36 2.68 2.80 -2.29
C THR A 36 1.61 2.39 -1.29
N ILE A 37 1.23 1.12 -1.29
CA ILE A 37 0.30 0.55 -0.31
C ILE A 37 0.96 -0.53 0.53
N HIS A 38 0.35 -0.81 1.67
CA HIS A 38 0.73 -1.90 2.56
C HIS A 38 -0.40 -2.93 2.66
N SER A 39 -0.10 -4.18 3.00
CA SER A 39 -1.10 -5.21 3.34
C SER A 39 -1.68 -4.97 4.73
N PHE A 40 -2.89 -5.47 5.00
CA PHE A 40 -3.65 -5.27 6.25
C PHE A 40 -2.87 -5.52 7.57
N ASP A 41 -1.82 -6.33 7.52
CA ASP A 41 -0.94 -6.66 8.65
C ASP A 41 0.41 -5.92 8.64
N GLY A 42 0.62 -5.01 7.69
CA GLY A 42 1.85 -4.26 7.46
C GLY A 42 3.02 -5.07 6.91
N ARG A 43 2.82 -6.36 6.60
CA ARG A 43 3.91 -7.26 6.21
C ARG A 43 4.40 -7.01 4.78
N LEU A 44 3.50 -6.72 3.86
CA LEU A 44 3.83 -6.50 2.46
C LEU A 44 3.72 -5.04 2.11
N ARG A 45 4.70 -4.53 1.35
CA ARG A 45 4.67 -3.23 0.70
C ARG A 45 4.63 -3.42 -0.81
N VAL A 46 3.73 -2.71 -1.49
CA VAL A 46 3.68 -2.69 -2.96
C VAL A 46 4.15 -1.32 -3.43
N GLU A 47 5.29 -1.29 -4.13
CA GLU A 47 5.78 -0.10 -4.83
C GLU A 47 5.31 -0.10 -6.28
N ILE A 48 4.90 1.07 -6.76
CA ILE A 48 4.39 1.26 -8.12
C ILE A 48 5.47 1.93 -8.95
N ASP A 49 6.09 1.18 -9.87
CA ASP A 49 7.02 1.71 -10.86
C ASP A 49 6.26 2.04 -12.16
N ALA A 50 6.13 3.33 -12.41
CA ALA A 50 5.49 3.90 -13.59
C ALA A 50 6.51 4.47 -14.61
N THR A 51 7.75 3.99 -14.60
CA THR A 51 8.80 4.45 -15.53
C THR A 51 8.52 3.98 -16.96
N GLU A 52 7.98 2.78 -17.12
CA GLU A 52 7.75 2.13 -18.40
C GLU A 52 6.32 2.33 -18.93
N MET A 53 6.01 1.75 -20.09
CA MET A 53 4.65 1.76 -20.65
C MET A 53 3.65 0.97 -19.81
N MET A 54 4.11 -0.09 -19.16
CA MET A 54 3.33 -0.90 -18.23
C MET A 54 3.67 -0.46 -16.81
N ILE A 55 2.68 -0.42 -15.92
CA ILE A 55 2.96 -0.35 -14.48
C ILE A 55 3.68 -1.62 -14.08
N ARG A 56 4.77 -1.53 -13.33
CA ARG A 56 5.33 -2.66 -12.59
C ARG A 56 4.98 -2.48 -11.12
N LEU A 57 4.44 -3.53 -10.52
CA LEU A 57 4.20 -3.64 -9.09
C LEU A 57 5.32 -4.47 -8.49
N ASP A 58 6.06 -3.90 -7.56
CA ASP A 58 7.14 -4.55 -6.83
C ASP A 58 6.68 -4.82 -5.40
N ILE A 59 6.56 -6.11 -5.03
CA ILE A 59 6.04 -6.54 -3.72
C ILE A 59 7.21 -6.97 -2.83
N THR A 60 7.38 -6.25 -1.72
CA THR A 60 8.46 -6.47 -0.76
C THR A 60 7.90 -7.01 0.56
N ASP A 61 8.54 -8.03 1.13
CA ASP A 61 8.33 -8.44 2.53
C ASP A 61 9.10 -7.47 3.44
N GLU A 62 8.38 -6.69 4.23
CA GLU A 62 8.94 -5.65 5.11
C GLU A 62 9.77 -6.22 6.25
N GLU A 63 9.42 -7.40 6.76
CA GLU A 63 10.16 -8.05 7.85
C GLU A 63 11.56 -8.44 7.38
N ARG A 64 11.67 -8.95 6.15
CA ARG A 64 12.93 -9.39 5.56
C ARG A 64 13.65 -8.29 4.78
N GLY A 65 12.95 -7.26 4.34
CA GLY A 65 13.45 -6.27 3.40
C GLY A 65 13.76 -6.87 2.02
N GLU A 66 13.04 -7.92 1.63
CA GLU A 66 13.29 -8.69 0.41
C GLU A 66 12.16 -8.50 -0.61
N LEU A 67 12.53 -8.24 -1.87
CA LEU A 67 11.59 -8.28 -2.98
C LEU A 67 11.11 -9.72 -3.17
N LEU A 68 9.82 -9.96 -3.00
CA LEU A 68 9.20 -11.27 -3.17
C LEU A 68 8.79 -11.50 -4.62
N TYR A 69 8.15 -10.51 -5.23
CA TYR A 69 7.53 -10.68 -6.55
C TYR A 69 7.42 -9.35 -7.29
N SER A 70 7.48 -9.43 -8.62
CA SER A 70 7.26 -8.28 -9.50
C SER A 70 6.44 -8.70 -10.71
N PHE A 71 5.45 -7.90 -11.07
CA PHE A 71 4.64 -8.14 -12.27
C PHE A 71 4.04 -6.86 -12.82
N SER A 72 3.54 -6.92 -14.06
CA SER A 72 3.01 -5.76 -14.77
C SER A 72 1.55 -5.95 -15.18
N PRO A 73 0.58 -5.44 -14.41
CA PRO A 73 -0.84 -5.78 -14.62
C PRO A 73 -1.47 -5.02 -15.78
N VAL A 74 -1.20 -3.71 -15.89
CA VAL A 74 -1.91 -2.82 -16.82
C VAL A 74 -0.99 -1.74 -17.37
N ARG A 75 -1.46 -1.07 -18.43
CA ARG A 75 -0.77 0.08 -19.03
C ARG A 75 -0.80 1.25 -18.08
N ARG A 76 0.30 2.02 -18.08
CA ARG A 76 0.46 3.22 -17.23
C ARG A 76 -0.61 4.27 -17.47
N LEU A 77 -1.05 4.47 -18.71
CA LEU A 77 -2.06 5.48 -19.04
C LEU A 77 -3.45 5.11 -18.56
N ASP A 78 -3.70 3.82 -18.37
CA ASP A 78 -5.00 3.27 -17.97
C ASP A 78 -5.01 2.84 -16.50
N PHE A 79 -3.94 3.08 -15.74
CA PHE A 79 -3.82 2.67 -14.34
C PHE A 79 -4.50 3.66 -13.40
N TRP A 80 -5.51 3.20 -12.65
CA TRP A 80 -6.31 4.03 -11.73
C TRP A 80 -6.15 3.64 -10.25
N GLY A 81 -5.28 2.69 -9.96
CA GLY A 81 -4.84 2.37 -8.60
C GLY A 81 -4.89 0.88 -8.24
N ILE A 82 -4.39 0.57 -7.05
CA ILE A 82 -4.39 -0.75 -6.44
C ILE A 82 -4.91 -0.71 -5.00
N CYS A 83 -5.43 -1.83 -4.51
CA CYS A 83 -5.70 -2.05 -3.09
C CYS A 83 -5.57 -3.53 -2.73
N PHE A 84 -5.20 -3.81 -1.48
CA PHE A 84 -5.28 -5.17 -0.91
C PHE A 84 -6.69 -5.44 -0.41
N GLU A 85 -7.09 -6.70 -0.32
CA GLU A 85 -8.20 -7.08 0.55
C GLU A 85 -7.86 -6.86 2.03
N ALA A 86 -8.88 -6.67 2.87
CA ALA A 86 -8.71 -6.28 4.27
C ALA A 86 -8.25 -7.44 5.19
N ASP A 87 -8.34 -8.69 4.71
CA ASP A 87 -8.09 -9.89 5.51
C ASP A 87 -7.21 -10.93 4.83
N ASN A 88 -6.74 -10.64 3.62
CA ASN A 88 -5.85 -11.51 2.86
C ASN A 88 -4.98 -10.69 1.88
N TYR A 89 -4.08 -11.37 1.16
CA TYR A 89 -3.11 -10.70 0.29
C TYR A 89 -3.57 -10.58 -1.17
N ASN A 90 -4.85 -10.82 -1.48
CA ASN A 90 -5.37 -10.58 -2.82
C ASN A 90 -5.22 -9.10 -3.16
N LEU A 91 -4.78 -8.84 -4.39
CA LEU A 91 -4.50 -7.50 -4.87
C LEU A 91 -5.46 -7.15 -6.01
N TRP A 92 -6.23 -6.09 -5.82
CA TRP A 92 -7.13 -5.55 -6.82
C TRP A 92 -6.44 -4.43 -7.58
N VAL A 93 -6.55 -4.43 -8.90
CA VAL A 93 -6.01 -3.40 -9.80
C VAL A 93 -7.16 -2.78 -10.58
N LYS A 94 -7.32 -1.45 -10.48
CA LYS A 94 -8.31 -0.70 -11.26
C LYS A 94 -7.67 -0.13 -12.51
N SER A 95 -8.33 -0.34 -13.65
CA SER A 95 -7.90 0.18 -14.92
C SER A 95 -9.03 0.73 -15.78
N GLY A 96 -8.74 1.80 -16.53
CA GLY A 96 -9.70 2.50 -17.37
C GLY A 96 -10.12 1.74 -18.63
N ASP A 97 -9.29 0.84 -19.17
CA ASP A 97 -9.58 0.13 -20.43
C ASP A 97 -10.03 -1.33 -20.22
N VAL A 98 -9.48 -2.02 -19.23
CA VAL A 98 -9.77 -3.44 -18.93
C VAL A 98 -10.64 -3.66 -17.70
N GLY A 99 -10.94 -2.60 -16.93
CA GLY A 99 -11.78 -2.68 -15.73
C GLY A 99 -10.99 -3.03 -14.47
N ILE A 100 -11.65 -3.73 -13.53
CA ILE A 100 -11.08 -4.11 -12.24
C ILE A 100 -10.62 -5.57 -12.32
N LEU A 101 -9.35 -5.81 -12.02
CA LEU A 101 -8.70 -7.11 -12.08
C LEU A 101 -8.32 -7.58 -10.69
N CYS A 102 -8.59 -8.85 -10.38
CA CYS A 102 -8.07 -9.50 -9.17
C CYS A 102 -6.80 -10.27 -9.49
N TYR A 103 -5.79 -10.08 -8.65
CA TYR A 103 -4.64 -10.97 -8.57
C TYR A 103 -4.68 -11.68 -7.22
N GLU A 104 -5.11 -12.95 -7.24
CA GLU A 104 -5.26 -13.80 -6.06
C GLU A 104 -3.88 -14.30 -5.60
N TYR A 105 -3.64 -14.26 -4.30
CA TYR A 105 -2.40 -14.75 -3.72
C TYR A 105 -2.47 -16.27 -3.47
N ASP A 106 -1.60 -17.04 -4.12
CA ASP A 106 -1.57 -18.50 -4.02
C ASP A 106 -0.67 -19.05 -2.88
N GLY A 107 -0.06 -18.15 -2.11
CA GLY A 107 0.93 -18.49 -1.08
C GLY A 107 2.39 -18.23 -1.48
N GLU A 108 2.65 -17.94 -2.75
CA GLU A 108 3.97 -17.59 -3.26
C GLU A 108 3.91 -16.39 -4.23
N THR A 109 2.89 -16.35 -5.08
CA THR A 109 2.74 -15.38 -6.17
C THR A 109 1.30 -14.85 -6.29
N TRP A 110 1.13 -13.84 -7.14
CA TRP A 110 -0.14 -13.19 -7.44
C TRP A 110 -0.62 -13.59 -8.83
N GLN A 111 -1.67 -14.39 -8.91
CA GLN A 111 -2.20 -14.94 -10.15
C GLN A 111 -3.50 -14.23 -10.55
N TYR A 112 -3.61 -13.85 -11.82
CA TYR A 112 -4.84 -13.24 -12.31
C TYR A 112 -6.02 -14.21 -12.20
N ASN A 113 -7.04 -13.82 -11.43
CA ASN A 113 -8.27 -14.58 -11.26
C ASN A 113 -9.46 -13.80 -11.87
N PRO A 114 -9.93 -14.17 -13.07
CA PRO A 114 -11.09 -13.52 -13.71
C PRO A 114 -12.43 -13.86 -13.06
N ASP A 115 -12.49 -14.92 -12.25
CA ASP A 115 -13.70 -15.37 -11.58
C ASP A 115 -13.85 -14.78 -10.16
N ALA A 116 -12.84 -14.03 -9.70
CA ALA A 116 -12.87 -13.36 -8.41
C ALA A 116 -14.00 -12.33 -8.33
N VAL A 117 -14.69 -12.31 -7.19
CA VAL A 117 -15.77 -11.35 -6.92
C VAL A 117 -15.22 -10.29 -5.97
N MET A 118 -15.21 -9.04 -6.41
CA MET A 118 -14.72 -7.93 -5.59
C MET A 118 -15.60 -7.76 -4.34
N PRO A 119 -15.00 -7.76 -3.14
CA PRO A 119 -15.74 -7.50 -1.91
C PRO A 119 -16.46 -6.15 -1.94
N ASP A 120 -17.63 -6.07 -1.32
CA ASP A 120 -18.50 -4.89 -1.33
C ASP A 120 -17.95 -3.69 -0.52
N TYR A 121 -16.98 -3.95 0.36
CA TYR A 121 -16.27 -2.90 1.10
C TYR A 121 -15.23 -2.15 0.26
N ILE A 122 -14.77 -2.72 -0.87
CA ILE A 122 -13.81 -2.02 -1.75
C ILE A 122 -14.58 -0.96 -2.55
N GLU A 123 -14.29 0.30 -2.26
CA GLU A 123 -14.83 1.44 -2.97
C GLU A 123 -14.27 1.45 -4.40
N GLN A 124 -15.16 1.65 -5.37
CA GLN A 124 -14.75 1.77 -6.77
C GLN A 124 -14.12 3.12 -7.08
N GLU A 125 -14.37 4.17 -6.29
CA GLU A 125 -13.73 5.47 -6.48
C GLU A 125 -12.23 5.35 -6.17
N SER A 126 -11.39 5.99 -6.97
CA SER A 126 -9.98 6.12 -6.61
C SER A 126 -9.81 7.19 -5.53
N TRP A 127 -8.75 7.08 -4.73
CA TRP A 127 -8.43 8.07 -3.69
C TRP A 127 -8.36 9.51 -4.22
N HIS A 128 -7.81 9.72 -5.42
CA HIS A 128 -7.75 11.03 -6.03
C HIS A 128 -9.14 11.56 -6.42
N GLU A 129 -10.03 10.72 -6.96
CA GLU A 129 -11.42 11.10 -7.25
C GLU A 129 -12.18 11.46 -5.97
N LYS A 130 -12.01 10.67 -4.90
CA LYS A 130 -12.60 10.92 -3.58
C LYS A 130 -12.14 12.24 -2.96
N ASN A 131 -10.84 12.55 -3.04
CA ASN A 131 -10.27 13.78 -2.49
C ASN A 131 -10.55 15.04 -3.31
N THR A 132 -10.86 14.89 -4.60
CA THR A 132 -11.21 16.03 -5.47
C THR A 132 -12.70 16.34 -5.48
N SER A 133 -13.54 15.39 -5.06
CA SER A 133 -15.00 15.53 -4.95
C SER A 133 -15.50 15.92 -3.55
N ALA A 134 -14.63 15.92 -2.53
CA ALA A 134 -14.95 16.44 -1.19
C ALA A 134 -15.26 17.95 -1.26
N PRO A 135 -16.37 18.43 -0.63
CA PRO A 135 -16.78 19.83 -0.75
C PRO A 135 -15.74 20.79 -0.16
N GLU A 136 -15.54 21.94 -0.82
CA GLU A 136 -14.63 23.07 -0.49
C GLU A 136 -14.86 23.74 0.89
N ALA A 137 -15.36 23.03 1.91
CA ALA A 137 -15.69 23.60 3.21
C ALA A 137 -14.49 23.78 4.16
N GLN A 138 -13.25 23.48 3.73
CA GLN A 138 -12.05 23.61 4.57
C GLN A 138 -10.95 24.54 4.01
N ARG A 139 -11.25 25.35 2.99
CA ARG A 139 -10.39 26.46 2.59
C ARG A 139 -10.99 27.79 3.06
N GLY A 140 -10.91 28.02 4.37
CA GLY A 140 -11.21 29.30 5.04
C GLY A 140 -10.02 29.76 5.85
#